data_AF-A0A9D1LHA6-F1
#
_entry.id   AF-A0A9D1LHA6-F1
#
_cell.length_a   1.000
_cell.length_b   1.000
_cell.length_c   1.000
_cell.angle_alpha   90.00
_cell.angle_beta   90.00
_cell.angle_gamma   90.00
#
_symmetry.space_group_name_H-M   'P 1'
#
loop_
_entity.id
_entity.type
_entity.pdbx_description
1 polymer ?
#
loop_
_entity_poly.entity_id
_entity_poly.type
_entity_poly.pdbx_seq_one_letter_code
_entity_poly.pdbx_strand_id
1 'polypeptide(L)'
;MKLYVVLRDVNQNIALLKLNDEYYLPSCNAVNDKDNTLTLCDYLKKEYGLKARKEYFELKIEDKDLYYYCYEPYTLEEFERNQDKITWIKENVLKDVLTKLNTTNSNKLIEVLTKILKSNFSFSKSEREDLSGKMKKAYENNNTLAFNYYSEIAKSKLTNKNNQSEIDKRYQEQLRNLQEQEEKRKKELEYKNYIKELNNTDLIYLTEKEAKLIGKYDEWIEIINKAFRLQHLIPINPNGSNIYLFDAEMKLQGKDDITPNVIYELATRYKDSSYEEAKENLQELLNNKKKENSKK
;
A
#
# COMPACT_ATOMS: atom_id res chain seq x y z
N MET A 1 -12.70 0.56 -51.30
CA MET A 1 -11.66 0.50 -50.25
C MET A 1 -10.88 1.80 -50.28
N LYS A 2 -10.78 2.51 -49.14
CA LYS A 2 -9.88 3.66 -49.02
C LYS A 2 -8.51 3.22 -48.51
N LEU A 3 -7.50 3.97 -48.93
CA LEU A 3 -6.13 3.90 -48.44
C LEU A 3 -5.87 5.15 -47.61
N TYR A 4 -5.56 4.97 -46.33
CA TYR A 4 -5.14 6.03 -45.43
C TYR A 4 -3.63 5.95 -45.20
N VAL A 5 -2.98 7.10 -45.03
CA VAL A 5 -1.55 7.15 -44.73
C VAL A 5 -1.26 8.05 -43.54
N VAL A 6 -0.50 7.52 -42.58
CA VAL A 6 0.16 8.29 -41.52
C VAL A 6 1.55 8.67 -42.02
N LEU A 7 1.75 9.95 -42.31
CA LEU A 7 3.05 10.50 -42.71
C LEU A 7 3.74 11.06 -41.46
N ARG A 8 4.97 10.64 -41.21
CA ARG A 8 5.80 11.17 -40.14
C ARG A 8 7.05 11.80 -40.70
N ASP A 9 7.36 13.01 -40.27
CA ASP A 9 8.61 13.68 -40.67
C ASP A 9 9.80 13.32 -39.76
N VAL A 10 10.97 13.84 -40.12
CA VAL A 10 12.23 13.73 -39.36
C VAL A 10 12.15 14.34 -37.96
N ASN A 11 11.23 15.29 -37.76
CA ASN A 11 11.01 15.99 -36.50
C ASN A 11 9.92 15.32 -35.65
N GLN A 12 9.43 14.14 -36.02
CA GLN A 12 8.34 13.43 -35.34
C GLN A 12 7.01 14.23 -35.33
N ASN A 13 6.76 15.01 -36.38
CA ASN A 13 5.45 15.56 -36.67
C ASN A 13 4.65 14.57 -37.51
N ILE A 14 3.35 14.54 -37.29
CA ILE A 14 2.37 13.76 -38.05
C ILE A 14 1.55 14.71 -38.93
N ALA A 15 1.39 14.35 -40.20
CA ALA A 15 0.57 15.09 -41.14
C ALA A 15 -0.93 14.82 -40.94
N LEU A 16 -1.73 15.88 -40.82
CA LEU A 16 -3.19 15.81 -40.82
C LEU A 16 -3.79 16.87 -41.74
N LEU A 17 -4.92 16.54 -42.36
CA LEU A 17 -5.71 17.47 -43.15
C LEU A 17 -6.68 18.20 -42.23
N LYS A 18 -6.72 19.54 -42.29
CA LYS A 18 -7.69 20.34 -41.54
C LYS A 18 -8.85 20.75 -42.45
N LEU A 19 -10.07 20.32 -42.13
CA LEU A 19 -11.29 20.64 -42.87
C LEU A 19 -12.38 21.03 -41.86
N ASN A 20 -12.90 22.27 -41.94
CA ASN A 20 -13.99 22.77 -41.07
C ASN A 20 -13.76 22.46 -39.57
N ASP A 21 -12.56 22.79 -39.09
CA ASP A 21 -12.08 22.54 -37.71
C ASP A 21 -11.94 21.08 -37.26
N GLU A 22 -12.09 20.13 -38.18
CA GLU A 22 -11.76 18.73 -37.94
C GLU A 22 -10.44 18.31 -38.61
N TYR A 23 -9.83 17.24 -38.08
CA TYR A 23 -8.63 16.64 -38.64
C TYR A 23 -8.89 15.28 -39.25
N TYR A 24 -8.21 15.00 -40.36
CA TYR A 24 -8.30 13.74 -41.09
C TYR A 24 -6.91 13.22 -41.48
N LEU A 25 -6.78 11.91 -41.62
CA LEU A 25 -5.61 11.33 -42.29
C LEU A 25 -5.68 11.62 -43.79
N PRO A 26 -4.55 11.93 -44.44
CA PRO A 26 -4.45 11.88 -45.89
C PRO A 26 -4.93 10.52 -46.42
N SER A 27 -5.78 10.55 -47.44
CA SER A 27 -6.38 9.33 -47.99
C SER A 27 -6.76 9.45 -49.46
N CYS A 28 -6.73 8.30 -50.14
CA CYS A 28 -7.19 8.15 -51.51
C CYS A 28 -7.96 6.84 -51.69
N ASN A 29 -8.60 6.68 -52.86
CA ASN A 29 -9.23 5.41 -53.21
C ASN A 29 -8.18 4.46 -53.78
N ALA A 30 -8.27 3.18 -53.43
CA ALA A 30 -7.53 2.13 -54.12
C ALA A 30 -7.91 2.12 -55.60
N VAL A 31 -6.94 1.84 -56.47
CA VAL A 31 -7.14 1.72 -57.91
C VAL A 31 -7.03 0.23 -58.27
N ASN A 32 -8.02 -0.29 -59.01
CA ASN A 32 -8.01 -1.68 -59.45
C ASN A 32 -6.72 -2.01 -60.21
N ASP A 33 -6.21 -3.22 -59.99
CA ASP A 33 -5.03 -3.77 -60.64
C ASP A 33 -3.74 -2.98 -60.44
N LYS A 34 -3.70 -2.10 -59.44
CA LYS A 34 -2.52 -1.32 -59.06
C LYS A 34 -2.12 -1.61 -57.63
N ASP A 35 -0.81 -1.69 -57.41
CA ASP A 35 -0.25 -1.79 -56.07
C ASP A 35 -0.67 -0.58 -55.20
N ASN A 36 -1.14 -0.86 -53.98
CA ASN A 36 -1.65 0.16 -53.06
C ASN A 36 -0.56 1.17 -52.66
N THR A 37 0.69 0.73 -52.46
CA THR A 37 1.80 1.62 -52.10
C THR A 37 2.19 2.53 -53.28
N LEU A 38 2.14 2.03 -54.51
CA LEU A 38 2.30 2.87 -55.71
C LEU A 38 1.16 3.87 -55.87
N THR A 39 -0.07 3.46 -55.55
CA THR A 39 -1.24 4.36 -55.54
C THR A 39 -1.06 5.48 -54.53
N LEU A 40 -0.55 5.18 -53.33
CA LEU A 40 -0.22 6.18 -52.31
C LEU A 40 0.92 7.11 -52.76
N CYS A 41 1.98 6.59 -53.39
CA CYS A 41 3.07 7.42 -53.92
C CYS A 41 2.55 8.47 -54.92
N ASP A 42 1.73 8.04 -55.89
CA ASP A 42 1.17 8.95 -56.90
C ASP A 42 0.22 9.98 -56.28
N TYR A 43 -0.60 9.56 -55.31
CA TYR A 43 -1.48 10.44 -54.56
C TYR A 43 -0.68 11.52 -53.82
N LEU A 44 0.34 11.13 -53.05
CA LEU A 44 1.15 12.06 -52.27
C LEU A 44 1.90 13.07 -53.16
N LYS A 45 2.43 12.61 -54.30
CA LYS A 45 3.08 13.47 -55.28
C LYS A 45 2.10 14.43 -55.94
N LYS A 46 0.89 13.98 -56.29
CA LYS A 46 -0.11 14.81 -56.97
C LYS A 46 -0.73 15.85 -56.05
N GLU A 47 -1.18 15.44 -54.86
CA GLU A 47 -1.92 16.31 -53.95
C GLU A 47 -1.00 17.25 -53.16
N TYR A 48 0.17 16.73 -52.77
CA TYR A 48 1.10 17.38 -51.86
C TYR A 48 2.52 17.52 -52.42
N GLY A 49 2.81 17.14 -53.67
CA GLY A 49 4.17 17.23 -54.20
C GLY A 49 5.22 16.36 -53.47
N LEU A 50 4.81 15.49 -52.54
CA LEU A 50 5.69 14.67 -51.71
C LEU A 50 6.13 13.45 -52.52
N LYS A 51 7.45 13.31 -52.75
CA LYS A 51 7.99 12.23 -53.57
C LYS A 51 8.28 11.00 -52.72
N ALA A 52 7.22 10.29 -52.33
CA ALA A 52 7.38 9.10 -51.52
C ALA A 52 7.88 7.88 -52.33
N ARG A 53 8.61 6.97 -51.67
CA ARG A 53 8.99 5.66 -52.24
C ARG A 53 8.16 4.53 -51.62
N LYS A 54 7.78 3.57 -52.46
CA LYS A 54 6.90 2.47 -52.06
C LYS A 54 7.45 1.63 -50.91
N GLU A 55 8.78 1.50 -50.81
CA GLU A 55 9.45 0.67 -49.81
C GLU A 55 9.33 1.24 -48.38
N TYR A 56 8.98 2.52 -48.24
CA TYR A 56 8.81 3.16 -46.94
C TYR A 56 7.40 3.01 -46.35
N PHE A 57 6.48 2.40 -47.11
CA PHE A 57 5.13 2.14 -46.64
C PHE A 57 5.06 0.78 -45.93
N GLU A 58 4.59 0.80 -44.68
CA GLU A 58 4.26 -0.38 -43.91
C GLU A 58 2.74 -0.43 -43.69
N LEU A 59 2.10 -1.53 -44.07
CA LEU A 59 0.69 -1.76 -43.74
C LEU A 59 0.56 -2.02 -42.23
N LYS A 60 -0.30 -1.25 -41.56
CA LYS A 60 -0.47 -1.30 -40.09
C LYS A 60 -1.83 -1.83 -39.67
N ILE A 61 -2.88 -1.55 -40.45
CA ILE A 61 -4.25 -2.02 -40.21
C ILE A 61 -4.84 -2.45 -41.54
N GLU A 62 -5.39 -3.67 -41.55
CA GLU A 62 -6.13 -4.25 -42.67
C GLU A 62 -7.57 -4.56 -42.19
N ASP A 63 -8.52 -3.78 -42.68
CA ASP A 63 -9.97 -3.92 -42.40
C ASP A 63 -10.72 -3.53 -43.69
N LYS A 64 -11.95 -3.01 -43.60
CA LYS A 64 -12.69 -2.43 -44.75
C LYS A 64 -11.89 -1.36 -45.51
N ASP A 65 -11.05 -0.64 -44.80
CA ASP A 65 -10.08 0.31 -45.34
C ASP A 65 -8.66 -0.07 -44.89
N LEU A 66 -7.64 0.36 -45.64
CA LEU A 66 -6.24 0.04 -45.36
C LEU A 66 -5.51 1.25 -44.79
N TYR A 67 -4.72 1.03 -43.75
CA TYR A 67 -3.93 2.08 -43.12
C TYR A 67 -2.45 1.78 -43.21
N TYR A 68 -1.74 2.67 -43.90
CA TYR A 68 -0.31 2.59 -44.06
C TYR A 68 0.38 3.62 -43.18
N TYR A 69 1.58 3.28 -42.73
CA TYR A 69 2.50 4.21 -42.11
C TYR A 69 3.71 4.39 -43.04
N CYS A 70 4.13 5.63 -43.29
CA CYS A 70 5.27 5.95 -44.14
C CYS A 70 6.46 6.44 -43.31
N TYR A 71 7.60 5.74 -43.38
CA TYR A 71 8.84 6.06 -42.63
C TYR A 71 9.75 7.08 -43.33
N GLU A 72 9.25 7.81 -44.32
CA GLU A 72 10.12 8.56 -45.21
C GLU A 72 10.50 9.95 -44.67
N PRO A 73 11.79 10.31 -44.66
CA PRO A 73 12.21 11.67 -44.38
C PRO A 73 11.87 12.56 -45.60
N TYR A 74 10.86 13.42 -45.47
CA TYR A 74 10.63 14.47 -46.48
C TYR A 74 11.59 15.65 -46.26
N THR A 75 11.93 16.36 -47.33
CA THR A 75 12.82 17.53 -47.28
C THR A 75 12.13 18.77 -46.74
N LEU A 76 12.89 19.74 -46.21
CA LEU A 76 12.36 21.03 -45.75
C LEU A 76 11.57 21.77 -46.85
N GLU A 77 12.10 21.72 -48.07
CA GLU A 77 11.46 22.32 -49.24
C GLU A 77 10.14 21.63 -49.61
N GLU A 78 10.04 20.30 -49.46
CA GLU A 78 8.79 19.56 -49.61
C GLU A 78 7.78 19.91 -48.51
N PHE A 79 8.22 20.25 -47.29
CA PHE A 79 7.32 20.68 -46.21
C PHE A 79 6.77 22.09 -46.44
N GLU A 80 7.63 23.04 -46.79
CA GLU A 80 7.25 24.46 -46.93
C GLU A 80 6.19 24.66 -48.02
N ARG A 81 6.19 23.84 -49.07
CA ARG A 81 5.24 23.92 -50.18
C ARG A 81 3.81 23.47 -49.84
N ASN A 82 3.57 22.87 -48.68
CA ASN A 82 2.30 22.21 -48.35
C ASN A 82 1.63 22.68 -47.06
N GLN A 83 2.13 23.77 -46.47
CA GLN A 83 1.59 24.28 -45.19
C GLN A 83 0.10 24.65 -45.27
N ASP A 84 -0.40 25.01 -46.46
CA ASP A 84 -1.81 25.36 -46.67
C ASP A 84 -2.75 24.15 -46.74
N LYS A 85 -2.22 22.95 -47.00
CA LYS A 85 -3.01 21.72 -47.20
C LYS A 85 -2.84 20.69 -46.09
N ILE A 86 -1.68 20.66 -45.44
CA ILE A 86 -1.34 19.72 -44.37
C ILE A 86 -0.95 20.50 -43.12
N THR A 87 -1.60 20.17 -42.01
CA THR A 87 -1.17 20.57 -40.67
C THR A 87 -0.22 19.53 -40.11
N TRP A 88 1.01 19.93 -39.84
CA TRP A 88 2.01 19.10 -39.18
C TRP A 88 1.96 19.31 -37.67
N ILE A 89 1.65 18.25 -36.93
CA ILE A 89 1.50 18.32 -35.47
C ILE A 89 2.49 17.37 -34.83
N LYS A 90 3.27 17.86 -33.86
CA LYS A 90 4.18 17.03 -33.06
C LYS A 90 3.43 15.83 -32.47
N GLU A 91 3.95 14.64 -32.70
CA GLU A 91 3.35 13.37 -32.25
C GLU A 91 3.02 13.39 -30.74
N ASN A 92 3.90 14.01 -29.93
CA ASN A 92 3.76 14.07 -28.49
C ASN A 92 2.68 15.04 -27.96
N VAL A 93 2.10 15.92 -28.79
CA VAL A 93 0.96 16.78 -28.41
C VAL A 93 -0.28 16.48 -29.24
N LEU A 94 -0.17 15.57 -30.22
CA LEU A 94 -1.21 15.33 -31.19
C LEU A 94 -2.49 14.79 -30.51
N LYS A 95 -2.37 13.89 -29.53
CA LYS A 95 -3.53 13.45 -28.74
C LYS A 95 -4.24 14.62 -28.06
N ASP A 96 -3.52 15.55 -27.42
CA ASP A 96 -4.14 16.71 -26.77
C ASP A 96 -4.89 17.60 -27.75
N VAL A 97 -4.29 17.86 -28.92
CA VAL A 97 -4.92 18.67 -29.98
C VAL A 97 -6.23 18.02 -30.42
N LEU A 98 -6.22 16.71 -30.68
CA LEU A 98 -7.41 15.97 -31.10
C LEU A 98 -8.46 15.87 -29.98
N THR A 99 -8.05 15.65 -28.73
CA THR A 99 -8.97 15.56 -27.59
C THR A 99 -9.68 16.88 -27.33
N LYS A 100 -8.99 18.03 -27.49
CA LYS A 100 -9.60 19.36 -27.31
C LYS A 100 -10.74 19.65 -28.29
N LEU A 101 -10.72 19.07 -29.48
CA LEU A 101 -11.81 19.23 -30.45
C LEU A 101 -13.07 18.49 -30.00
N ASN A 102 -12.93 17.41 -29.23
CA ASN A 102 -14.02 16.62 -28.67
C ASN A 102 -15.12 16.24 -29.70
N THR A 103 -14.71 15.86 -30.91
CA THR A 103 -15.61 15.42 -31.99
C THR A 103 -15.60 13.90 -32.13
N THR A 104 -16.64 13.34 -32.72
CA THR A 104 -16.67 11.90 -33.05
C THR A 104 -15.53 11.52 -33.99
N ASN A 105 -15.19 12.39 -34.93
CA ASN A 105 -14.10 12.16 -35.88
C ASN A 105 -12.73 12.19 -35.19
N SER A 106 -12.47 13.15 -34.30
CA SER A 106 -11.21 13.20 -33.54
C SER A 106 -11.02 11.98 -32.65
N ASN A 107 -12.08 11.45 -32.05
CA ASN A 107 -12.01 10.23 -31.24
C ASN A 107 -11.65 8.98 -32.08
N LYS A 108 -12.25 8.84 -33.27
CA LYS A 108 -11.87 7.76 -34.21
C LYS A 108 -10.43 7.89 -34.68
N LEU A 109 -9.99 9.11 -34.96
CA LEU A 109 -8.61 9.38 -35.37
C LEU A 109 -7.61 9.02 -34.27
N ILE A 110 -7.92 9.32 -33.00
CA ILE A 110 -7.11 8.92 -31.84
C ILE A 110 -6.99 7.39 -31.77
N GLU A 111 -8.09 6.67 -31.94
CA GLU A 111 -8.08 5.20 -31.88
C GLU A 111 -7.18 4.59 -32.97
N VAL A 112 -7.34 5.06 -34.21
CA VAL A 112 -6.54 4.61 -35.37
C VAL A 112 -5.06 4.93 -35.16
N LEU A 113 -4.73 6.17 -34.78
CA LEU A 113 -3.33 6.57 -34.56
C LEU A 113 -2.68 5.82 -33.41
N THR A 114 -3.43 5.51 -32.35
CA THR A 114 -2.95 4.68 -31.23
C THR A 114 -2.55 3.28 -31.70
N LYS A 115 -3.36 2.67 -32.57
CA LYS A 115 -3.07 1.35 -33.16
C LYS A 115 -1.84 1.38 -34.08
N ILE A 116 -1.71 2.43 -34.89
CA ILE A 116 -0.66 2.54 -35.91
C ILE A 116 0.70 2.87 -35.30
N LEU A 117 0.77 3.88 -34.43
CA LEU A 117 2.04 4.45 -34.01
C LEU A 117 2.79 3.56 -33.03
N LYS A 118 2.10 2.69 -32.27
CA LYS A 118 2.65 1.80 -31.22
C LYS A 118 3.52 2.49 -30.15
N SER A 119 3.94 3.73 -30.35
CA SER A 119 4.50 4.68 -29.39
C SER A 119 3.35 5.34 -28.63
N ASN A 120 3.68 6.03 -27.53
CA ASN A 120 2.77 6.62 -26.55
C ASN A 120 1.92 7.79 -27.08
N PHE A 121 1.21 7.58 -28.19
CA PHE A 121 0.05 8.36 -28.57
C PHE A 121 -0.99 8.40 -27.44
N SER A 122 -0.86 7.53 -26.44
CA SER A 122 -1.65 7.44 -25.22
C SER A 122 -1.27 8.46 -24.12
N PHE A 123 -0.03 8.98 -24.04
CA PHE A 123 0.39 9.78 -22.88
C PHE A 123 0.30 11.29 -23.16
N SER A 124 -0.92 11.82 -23.03
CA SER A 124 -1.23 13.22 -23.33
C SER A 124 -0.41 14.21 -22.48
N LYS A 125 -0.24 15.46 -22.93
CA LYS A 125 0.35 16.54 -22.14
C LYS A 125 -0.41 16.74 -20.84
N SER A 126 -1.74 16.69 -20.87
CA SER A 126 -2.55 16.77 -19.65
C SER A 126 -2.24 15.63 -18.66
N GLU A 127 -2.11 14.38 -19.11
CA GLU A 127 -1.74 13.26 -18.25
C GLU A 127 -0.31 13.37 -17.71
N ARG A 128 0.62 13.93 -18.49
CA ARG A 128 1.99 14.24 -18.05
C ARG A 128 2.01 15.31 -16.97
N GLU A 129 1.24 16.38 -17.16
CA GLU A 129 1.11 17.48 -16.21
C GLU A 129 0.43 17.02 -14.92
N ASP A 130 -0.62 16.20 -15.01
CA ASP A 130 -1.28 15.60 -13.85
C ASP A 130 -0.33 14.71 -13.04
N LEU A 131 0.37 13.77 -13.69
CA LEU A 131 1.33 12.92 -12.99
C LEU A 131 2.51 13.71 -12.42
N SER A 132 3.03 14.71 -13.16
CA SER A 132 4.08 15.60 -12.66
C SER A 132 3.59 16.40 -11.45
N GLY A 133 2.35 16.91 -11.47
CA GLY A 133 1.73 17.60 -10.34
C GLY A 133 1.55 16.70 -9.13
N LYS A 134 1.08 15.47 -9.34
CA LYS A 134 0.96 14.44 -8.29
C LYS A 134 2.30 14.06 -7.68
N MET A 135 3.34 13.89 -8.50
CA MET A 135 4.71 13.66 -8.04
C MET A 135 5.25 14.84 -7.23
N LYS A 136 5.07 16.08 -7.72
CA LYS A 136 5.48 17.29 -7.01
C LYS A 136 4.79 17.40 -5.65
N LYS A 137 3.48 17.20 -5.60
CA LYS A 137 2.71 17.21 -4.35
C LYS A 137 3.15 16.11 -3.38
N ALA A 138 3.45 14.91 -3.90
CA ALA A 138 3.97 13.82 -3.08
C ALA A 138 5.35 14.15 -2.48
N TYR A 139 6.24 14.76 -3.29
CA TYR A 139 7.56 15.20 -2.85
C TYR A 139 7.46 16.31 -1.80
N GLU A 140 6.64 17.34 -2.02
CA GLU A 140 6.41 18.44 -1.06
C GLU A 140 5.87 17.94 0.28
N ASN A 141 5.10 16.85 0.27
CA ASN A 141 4.57 16.20 1.47
C ASN A 141 5.50 15.16 2.09
N ASN A 142 6.76 15.02 1.60
CA ASN A 142 7.69 13.96 1.99
C ASN A 142 7.10 12.53 1.90
N ASN A 143 6.15 12.30 0.98
CA ASN A 143 5.51 11.02 0.77
C ASN A 143 6.25 10.23 -0.33
N THR A 144 7.35 9.59 0.06
CA THR A 144 8.20 8.80 -0.83
C THR A 144 7.44 7.67 -1.53
N LEU A 145 6.47 7.05 -0.85
CA LEU A 145 5.68 5.95 -1.41
C LEU A 145 4.80 6.43 -2.58
N ALA A 146 4.06 7.53 -2.38
CA ALA A 146 3.25 8.13 -3.44
C ALA A 146 4.11 8.68 -4.59
N PHE A 147 5.27 9.28 -4.29
CA PHE A 147 6.20 9.75 -5.32
C PHE A 147 6.69 8.60 -6.22
N ASN A 148 7.13 7.50 -5.62
CA ASN A 148 7.60 6.32 -6.35
C ASN A 148 6.48 5.71 -7.20
N TYR A 149 5.27 5.60 -6.66
CA TYR A 149 4.10 5.13 -7.38
C TYR A 149 3.82 5.93 -8.67
N TYR A 150 3.70 7.25 -8.56
CA TYR A 150 3.44 8.09 -9.74
C TYR A 150 4.61 8.09 -10.73
N SER A 151 5.85 7.97 -10.25
CA SER A 151 7.04 7.81 -11.10
C SER A 151 7.01 6.50 -11.89
N GLU A 152 6.62 5.39 -11.27
CA GLU A 152 6.48 4.11 -11.95
C GLU A 152 5.36 4.11 -12.99
N ILE A 153 4.22 4.74 -12.70
CA ILE A 153 3.14 4.93 -13.68
C ILE A 153 3.65 5.71 -14.88
N ALA A 154 4.34 6.82 -14.65
CA ALA A 154 4.89 7.64 -15.72
C ALA A 154 5.87 6.83 -16.59
N LYS A 155 6.77 6.05 -15.98
CA LYS A 155 7.71 5.17 -16.69
C LYS A 155 7.00 4.05 -17.48
N SER A 156 6.00 3.43 -16.88
CA SER A 156 5.17 2.39 -17.51
C SER A 156 4.48 2.93 -18.76
N LYS A 157 3.81 4.08 -18.63
CA LYS A 157 3.19 4.79 -19.76
C LYS A 157 4.20 5.24 -20.80
N LEU A 158 5.42 5.64 -20.41
CA LEU A 158 6.49 6.01 -21.36
C LEU A 158 7.09 4.81 -22.11
N THR A 159 7.02 3.62 -21.53
CA THR A 159 7.62 2.40 -22.12
C THR A 159 6.58 1.46 -22.73
N ASN A 160 5.33 1.90 -22.79
CA ASN A 160 4.18 1.15 -23.29
C ASN A 160 4.02 -0.25 -22.65
N LYS A 161 4.41 -0.38 -21.39
CA LYS A 161 4.22 -1.61 -20.62
C LYS A 161 2.81 -1.61 -20.02
N ASN A 162 1.99 -2.59 -20.37
CA ASN A 162 0.65 -2.78 -19.79
C ASN A 162 0.72 -3.41 -18.37
N ASN A 163 1.45 -2.77 -17.44
CA ASN A 163 1.67 -3.28 -16.08
C ASN A 163 1.07 -2.40 -14.97
N GLN A 164 0.15 -1.49 -15.32
CA GLN A 164 -0.53 -0.60 -14.36
C GLN A 164 -1.15 -1.37 -13.18
N SER A 165 -1.84 -2.49 -13.45
CA SER A 165 -2.47 -3.30 -12.40
C SER A 165 -1.46 -3.88 -11.40
N GLU A 166 -0.27 -4.24 -11.86
CA GLU A 166 0.80 -4.75 -11.01
C GLU A 166 1.39 -3.64 -10.14
N ILE A 167 1.60 -2.45 -10.72
CA ILE A 167 2.04 -1.25 -10.00
C ILE A 167 1.02 -0.90 -8.90
N ASP A 168 -0.27 -0.90 -9.21
CA ASP A 168 -1.34 -0.62 -8.25
C ASP A 168 -1.35 -1.64 -7.10
N LYS A 169 -1.23 -2.94 -7.40
CA LYS A 169 -1.16 -3.99 -6.37
C LYS A 169 0.02 -3.79 -5.42
N ARG A 170 1.22 -3.54 -5.95
CA ARG A 170 2.42 -3.31 -5.12
C ARG A 170 2.27 -2.08 -4.24
N TYR A 171 1.68 -1.00 -4.78
CA TYR A 171 1.42 0.22 -4.00
C TYR A 171 0.44 -0.03 -2.85
N GLN A 172 -0.66 -0.75 -3.10
CA GLN A 172 -1.63 -1.10 -2.05
C GLN A 172 -1.02 -2.00 -0.97
N GLU A 173 -0.17 -2.95 -1.36
CA GLU A 173 0.54 -3.81 -0.41
C GLU A 173 1.51 -3.01 0.47
N GLN A 174 2.27 -2.09 -0.12
CA GLN A 174 3.17 -1.20 0.62
C GLN A 174 2.41 -0.26 1.56
N LEU A 175 1.27 0.28 1.15
CA LEU A 175 0.39 1.09 2.00
C LEU A 175 -0.10 0.30 3.23
N ARG A 176 -0.58 -0.93 3.02
CA ARG A 176 -1.05 -1.80 4.11
C ARG A 176 0.08 -2.08 5.11
N ASN A 177 1.27 -2.40 4.62
CA ASN A 177 2.42 -2.69 5.49
C ASN A 177 2.82 -1.46 6.33
N LEU A 178 2.72 -0.25 5.77
CA LEU A 178 2.97 0.98 6.53
C LEU A 178 1.93 1.20 7.63
N GLN A 179 0.65 0.96 7.33
CA GLN A 179 -0.44 1.07 8.31
C GLN A 179 -0.26 0.08 9.47
N GLU A 180 0.06 -1.18 9.17
CA GLU A 180 0.32 -2.20 10.19
C GLU A 180 1.50 -1.84 11.10
N GLN A 181 2.58 -1.28 10.53
CA GLN A 181 3.73 -0.80 11.31
C GLN A 181 3.39 0.39 12.20
N GLU A 182 2.55 1.29 11.73
CA GLU A 182 2.12 2.48 12.49
C GLU A 182 1.21 2.08 13.64
N GLU A 183 0.25 1.18 13.41
CA GLU A 183 -0.59 0.61 14.48
C GLU A 183 0.24 -0.10 15.55
N LYS A 184 1.24 -0.89 15.13
CA LYS A 184 2.16 -1.55 16.07
C LYS A 184 2.92 -0.53 16.90
N ARG A 185 3.48 0.51 16.27
CA ARG A 185 4.17 1.60 16.98
C ARG A 185 3.25 2.34 17.96
N LYS A 186 1.99 2.57 17.59
CA LYS A 186 1.01 3.20 18.48
C LYS A 186 0.74 2.35 19.71
N LYS A 187 0.52 1.05 19.54
CA LYS A 187 0.34 0.10 20.65
C LYS A 187 1.58 0.04 21.55
N GLU A 188 2.78 0.02 20.97
CA GLU A 188 4.02 0.06 21.74
C GLU A 188 4.17 1.36 22.54
N LEU A 189 3.75 2.50 21.98
CA LEU A 189 3.77 3.79 22.67
C LEU A 189 2.72 3.85 23.80
N GLU A 190 1.50 3.39 23.56
CA GLU A 190 0.45 3.25 24.58
C GLU A 190 0.92 2.37 25.74
N TYR A 191 1.54 1.23 25.42
CA TYR A 191 2.14 0.35 26.43
C TYR A 191 3.26 1.04 27.21
N LYS A 192 4.17 1.77 26.55
CA LYS A 192 5.23 2.54 27.24
C LYS A 192 4.66 3.62 28.17
N ASN A 193 3.61 4.31 27.74
CA ASN A 193 2.94 5.33 28.55
C ASN A 193 2.29 4.69 29.78
N TYR A 194 1.60 3.55 29.60
CA TYR A 194 1.02 2.78 30.68
C TYR A 194 2.07 2.35 31.72
N ILE A 195 3.21 1.82 31.29
CA ILE A 195 4.32 1.46 32.19
C ILE A 195 4.87 2.68 32.95
N LYS A 196 4.91 3.86 32.30
CA LYS A 196 5.35 5.11 32.94
C LYS A 196 4.37 5.57 34.01
N GLU A 197 3.06 5.46 33.75
CA GLU A 197 2.02 5.76 34.73
C GLU A 197 2.12 4.84 35.95
N LEU A 198 2.23 3.52 35.71
CA LEU A 198 2.42 2.53 36.78
C LEU A 198 3.65 2.80 37.65
N ASN A 199 4.75 3.28 37.05
CA ASN A 199 5.97 3.62 37.79
C ASN A 199 5.79 4.78 38.79
N ASN A 200 4.85 5.69 38.50
CA ASN A 200 4.55 6.86 39.33
C ASN A 200 3.43 6.59 40.35
N THR A 201 2.73 5.45 40.23
CA THR A 201 1.70 5.03 41.19
C THR A 201 2.36 4.51 42.48
N ASP A 202 1.79 4.85 43.63
CA ASP A 202 2.27 4.31 44.91
C ASP A 202 2.20 2.79 44.91
N LEU A 203 3.26 2.18 45.46
CA LEU A 203 3.41 0.72 45.50
C LEU A 203 2.18 0.02 46.09
N ILE A 204 1.50 0.61 47.08
CA ILE A 204 0.34 -0.01 47.74
C ILE A 204 -0.89 -0.20 46.83
N TYR A 205 -0.96 0.49 45.69
CA TYR A 205 -2.11 0.47 44.78
C TYR A 205 -1.87 -0.36 43.50
N LEU A 206 -0.69 -0.95 43.33
CA LEU A 206 -0.37 -1.78 42.17
C LEU A 206 -0.86 -3.23 42.36
N THR A 207 -1.12 -3.94 41.27
CA THR A 207 -1.28 -5.40 41.31
C THR A 207 0.05 -6.11 41.09
N GLU A 208 0.16 -7.38 41.47
CA GLU A 208 1.37 -8.19 41.21
C GLU A 208 1.77 -8.19 39.73
N LYS A 209 0.78 -8.26 38.83
CA LYS A 209 1.00 -8.22 37.38
C LYS A 209 1.60 -6.88 36.94
N GLU A 210 1.06 -5.76 37.43
CA GLU A 210 1.55 -4.41 37.11
C GLU A 210 2.95 -4.16 37.69
N ALA A 211 3.20 -4.63 38.91
CA ALA A 211 4.50 -4.57 39.56
C ALA A 211 5.60 -5.31 38.78
N LYS A 212 5.29 -6.49 38.25
CA LYS A 212 6.19 -7.26 37.38
C LYS A 212 6.54 -6.50 36.11
N LEU A 213 5.59 -5.74 35.55
CA LEU A 213 5.82 -4.95 34.35
C LEU A 213 6.77 -3.75 34.57
N ILE A 214 6.83 -3.21 35.79
CA ILE A 214 7.75 -2.13 36.19
C ILE A 214 9.04 -2.62 36.85
N GLY A 215 9.23 -3.95 36.98
CA GLY A 215 10.43 -4.54 37.57
C GLY A 215 10.54 -4.44 39.10
N LYS A 216 9.48 -4.02 39.80
CA LYS A 216 9.46 -3.85 41.27
C LYS A 216 9.00 -5.10 42.02
N TYR A 217 9.25 -6.28 41.46
CA TYR A 217 8.74 -7.55 41.98
C TYR A 217 9.27 -7.87 43.39
N ASP A 218 10.56 -7.66 43.61
CA ASP A 218 11.21 -7.95 44.91
C ASP A 218 10.74 -6.98 46.01
N GLU A 219 10.48 -5.71 45.67
CA GLU A 219 9.94 -4.70 46.60
C GLU A 219 8.52 -5.04 47.05
N TRP A 220 7.70 -5.60 46.16
CA TRP A 220 6.35 -6.05 46.47
C TRP A 220 6.33 -7.26 47.41
N ILE A 221 7.22 -8.22 47.18
CA ILE A 221 7.43 -9.34 48.12
C ILE A 221 7.82 -8.79 49.49
N GLU A 222 8.69 -7.77 49.54
CA GLU A 222 9.11 -7.16 50.80
C GLU A 222 7.96 -6.42 51.51
N ILE A 223 7.12 -5.66 50.78
CA ILE A 223 5.95 -4.98 51.33
C ILE A 223 4.90 -5.98 51.83
N ILE A 224 4.63 -7.04 51.06
CA ILE A 224 3.74 -8.13 51.50
C ILE A 224 4.31 -8.78 52.76
N ASN A 225 5.59 -9.14 52.77
CA ASN A 225 6.25 -9.71 53.94
C ASN A 225 6.23 -8.77 55.16
N LYS A 226 6.40 -7.46 54.96
CA LYS A 226 6.30 -6.43 56.03
C LYS A 226 4.86 -6.23 56.51
N ALA A 227 3.88 -6.18 55.61
CA ALA A 227 2.47 -6.05 55.94
C ALA A 227 1.94 -7.28 56.70
N PHE A 228 2.34 -8.49 56.27
CA PHE A 228 2.08 -9.73 57.00
C PHE A 228 2.77 -9.77 58.36
N ARG A 229 4.01 -9.25 58.48
CA ARG A 229 4.68 -9.09 59.79
C ARG A 229 3.99 -8.05 60.69
N LEU A 230 3.44 -6.98 60.12
CA LEU A 230 2.76 -5.90 60.86
C LEU A 230 1.31 -6.24 61.24
N GLN A 231 0.63 -7.13 60.51
CA GLN A 231 -0.70 -7.65 60.90
C GLN A 231 -0.64 -8.80 61.92
N HIS A 232 0.56 -9.25 62.32
CA HIS A 232 0.74 -10.32 63.31
C HIS A 232 1.58 -9.94 64.54
N LEU A 233 1.44 -8.71 65.03
CA LEU A 233 1.83 -8.30 66.38
C LEU A 233 0.77 -7.25 66.81
N ILE A 234 -0.28 -7.54 67.59
CA ILE A 234 -0.37 -8.34 68.82
C ILE A 234 -1.88 -8.51 69.16
N PRO A 235 -2.37 -9.71 69.56
CA PRO A 235 -3.33 -9.81 70.66
C PRO A 235 -2.54 -10.21 71.92
N ILE A 236 -2.50 -9.32 72.90
CA ILE A 236 -1.89 -9.59 74.21
C ILE A 236 -2.76 -10.66 74.87
N ASN A 237 -2.23 -11.88 75.02
CA ASN A 237 -2.76 -12.86 75.95
C ASN A 237 -1.66 -13.16 76.99
N PRO A 238 -1.90 -13.02 78.31
CA PRO A 238 -0.84 -12.94 79.32
C PRO A 238 -0.03 -14.24 79.54
N ASN A 239 -0.41 -15.34 78.90
CA ASN A 239 0.12 -16.67 79.18
C ASN A 239 0.97 -17.22 78.02
N GLY A 240 2.08 -16.54 77.75
CA GLY A 240 3.39 -17.20 77.60
C GLY A 240 3.61 -18.26 76.49
N SER A 241 2.86 -18.30 75.40
CA SER A 241 3.11 -19.25 74.29
C SER A 241 3.29 -18.54 72.95
N ASN A 242 4.54 -18.19 72.61
CA ASN A 242 4.94 -17.72 71.28
C ASN A 242 5.31 -18.92 70.39
N ILE A 243 5.32 -18.69 69.06
CA ILE A 243 5.65 -19.65 67.98
C ILE A 243 4.39 -20.42 67.58
N TYR A 244 3.90 -20.40 66.33
CA TYR A 244 3.70 -21.65 65.56
C TYR A 244 3.28 -21.48 64.07
N LEU A 245 3.17 -20.27 63.51
CA LEU A 245 2.79 -20.11 62.08
C LEU A 245 3.97 -20.22 61.11
N PHE A 246 5.15 -19.76 61.55
CA PHE A 246 6.35 -19.69 60.70
C PHE A 246 6.92 -21.09 60.37
N ASP A 247 6.80 -22.04 61.31
CA ASP A 247 7.37 -23.38 61.18
C ASP A 247 6.50 -24.31 60.29
N ALA A 248 5.20 -24.00 60.19
CA ALA A 248 4.28 -24.63 59.25
C ALA A 248 4.47 -24.10 57.82
N GLU A 249 4.69 -22.80 57.64
CA GLU A 249 5.03 -22.19 56.36
C GLU A 249 6.34 -22.74 55.78
N MET A 250 7.40 -22.86 56.59
CA MET A 250 8.68 -23.39 56.12
C MET A 250 8.63 -24.86 55.69
N LYS A 251 7.74 -25.68 56.27
CA LYS A 251 7.55 -27.09 55.86
C LYS A 251 6.65 -27.26 54.63
N LEU A 252 5.99 -26.20 54.18
CA LEU A 252 5.04 -26.22 53.06
C LEU A 252 5.55 -25.49 51.81
N GLN A 253 6.71 -24.82 51.89
CA GLN A 253 7.41 -24.30 50.72
C GLN A 253 7.73 -25.44 49.73
N GLY A 254 7.24 -25.30 48.49
CA GLY A 254 7.49 -26.24 47.39
C GLY A 254 6.33 -27.17 47.03
N LYS A 255 5.11 -26.96 47.55
CA LYS A 255 3.91 -27.65 47.07
C LYS A 255 3.02 -26.70 46.27
N ASP A 256 2.88 -26.99 44.97
CA ASP A 256 2.14 -26.16 43.99
C ASP A 256 0.63 -26.00 44.32
N ASP A 257 0.11 -26.81 45.24
CA ASP A 257 -1.31 -26.84 45.60
C ASP A 257 -1.71 -25.79 46.66
N ILE A 258 -0.74 -25.02 47.20
CA ILE A 258 -0.97 -24.04 48.26
C ILE A 258 -0.75 -22.63 47.69
N THR A 259 -1.85 -21.97 47.34
CA THR A 259 -1.86 -20.60 46.84
C THR A 259 -2.12 -19.59 47.96
N PRO A 260 -1.74 -18.31 47.80
CA PRO A 260 -2.04 -17.24 48.76
C PRO A 260 -3.53 -17.15 49.14
N ASN A 261 -4.42 -17.51 48.22
CA ASN A 261 -5.87 -17.50 48.45
C ASN A 261 -6.31 -18.63 49.40
N VAL A 262 -5.66 -19.79 49.35
CA VAL A 262 -5.90 -20.91 50.28
C VAL A 262 -5.41 -20.52 51.69
N ILE A 263 -4.26 -19.84 51.79
CA ILE A 263 -3.72 -19.35 53.05
C ILE A 263 -4.65 -18.29 53.67
N TYR A 264 -5.17 -17.37 52.85
CA TYR A 264 -6.14 -16.35 53.27
C TYR A 264 -7.46 -16.97 53.78
N GLU A 265 -8.03 -17.94 53.07
CA GLU A 265 -9.25 -18.63 53.52
C GLU A 265 -9.05 -19.36 54.85
N LEU A 266 -7.90 -19.99 55.08
CA LEU A 266 -7.56 -20.67 56.32
C LEU A 266 -7.39 -19.69 57.49
N ALA A 267 -6.64 -18.61 57.29
CA ALA A 267 -6.45 -17.57 58.30
C ALA A 267 -7.77 -16.90 58.70
N THR A 268 -8.68 -16.72 57.74
CA THR A 268 -9.99 -16.09 57.99
C THR A 268 -10.97 -17.05 58.67
N ARG A 269 -10.95 -18.34 58.31
CA ARG A 269 -11.89 -19.36 58.80
C ARG A 269 -11.55 -19.87 60.20
N TYR A 270 -10.29 -19.85 60.62
CA TYR A 270 -9.82 -20.40 61.90
C TYR A 270 -9.23 -19.36 62.85
N LYS A 271 -9.56 -18.07 62.64
CA LYS A 271 -9.05 -16.93 63.43
C LYS A 271 -9.28 -17.03 64.95
N ASP A 272 -10.25 -17.84 65.39
CA ASP A 272 -10.66 -18.00 66.79
C ASP A 272 -10.50 -19.45 67.31
N SER A 273 -9.81 -20.34 66.57
CA SER A 273 -9.68 -21.77 66.90
C SER A 273 -8.36 -22.11 67.60
N SER A 274 -8.35 -23.19 68.38
CA SER A 274 -7.10 -23.70 68.99
C SER A 274 -6.16 -24.34 67.95
N TYR A 275 -4.86 -24.39 68.23
CA TYR A 275 -3.85 -24.91 67.28
C TYR A 275 -4.12 -26.35 66.85
N GLU A 276 -4.48 -27.25 67.77
CA GLU A 276 -4.72 -28.65 67.43
C GLU A 276 -6.01 -28.82 66.60
N GLU A 277 -7.06 -28.01 66.84
CA GLU A 277 -8.24 -27.97 65.96
C GLU A 277 -7.90 -27.44 64.57
N ALA A 278 -7.14 -26.35 64.47
CA ALA A 278 -6.77 -25.77 63.17
C ALA A 278 -5.92 -26.76 62.35
N LYS A 279 -5.04 -27.52 63.01
CA LYS A 279 -4.16 -28.51 62.40
C LYS A 279 -4.89 -29.78 61.96
N GLU A 280 -5.78 -30.33 62.78
CA GLU A 280 -6.61 -31.48 62.37
C GLU A 280 -7.52 -31.12 61.19
N ASN A 281 -8.15 -29.94 61.23
CA ASN A 281 -9.01 -29.45 60.15
C ASN A 281 -8.22 -29.17 58.85
N LEU A 282 -7.00 -28.64 58.95
CA LEU A 282 -6.10 -28.45 57.79
C LEU A 282 -5.76 -29.80 57.14
N GLN A 283 -5.44 -30.80 57.96
CA GLN A 283 -5.11 -32.14 57.50
C GLN A 283 -6.31 -32.78 56.80
N GLU A 284 -7.52 -32.59 57.33
CA GLU A 284 -8.77 -33.06 56.73
C GLU A 284 -9.06 -32.38 55.38
N LEU A 285 -8.88 -31.05 55.30
CA LEU A 285 -9.14 -30.26 54.09
C LEU A 285 -8.14 -30.59 52.96
N LEU A 286 -6.86 -30.81 53.30
CA LEU A 286 -5.84 -31.29 52.37
C LEU A 286 -6.13 -32.71 51.88
N ASN A 287 -6.62 -33.59 52.77
CA ASN A 287 -7.01 -34.95 52.41
C ASN A 287 -8.25 -34.99 51.50
N ASN A 288 -9.21 -34.08 51.71
CA ASN A 288 -10.41 -33.96 50.88
C ASN A 288 -10.07 -33.40 49.48
N LYS A 289 -9.22 -32.38 49.36
CA LYS A 289 -8.75 -31.88 48.06
C LYS A 289 -7.95 -32.92 47.26
N LYS A 290 -7.13 -33.72 47.94
CA LYS A 290 -6.43 -34.85 47.29
C LYS A 290 -7.39 -35.91 46.75
N LYS A 291 -8.48 -36.20 47.47
CA LYS A 291 -9.54 -37.12 47.02
C LYS A 291 -10.34 -36.57 45.84
N GLU A 292 -10.60 -35.25 45.81
CA GLU A 292 -11.29 -34.59 44.69
C GLU A 292 -10.43 -34.57 43.42
N ASN A 293 -9.12 -34.32 43.55
CA ASN A 293 -8.18 -34.37 42.42
C ASN A 293 -7.93 -35.79 41.89
N SER A 294 -8.14 -36.83 42.69
CA SER A 294 -8.06 -38.24 42.24
C SER A 294 -9.33 -38.78 41.56
N LYS A 295 -10.44 -38.01 41.58
CA LYS A 295 -11.74 -38.37 40.98
C LYS A 295 -12.03 -37.64 39.65
N LYS A 296 -11.14 -36.74 39.22
CA LYS A 296 -11.12 -36.15 37.88
C LYS A 296 -10.10 -36.89 37.01
#